data_AF-A0A1B6HPE0-F1
#
_entry.id   AF-A0A1B6HPE0-F1
#
_cell.length_a   1.000
_cell.length_b   1.000
_cell.length_c   1.000
_cell.angle_alpha   90.00
_cell.angle_beta   90.00
_cell.angle_gamma   90.00
#
_symmetry.space_group_name_H-M   'P 1'
#
loop_
_entity.id
_entity.type
_entity.pdbx_description
1 polymer ?
#
loop_
_entity_poly.entity_id
_entity_poly.type
_entity_poly.pdbx_seq_one_letter_code
_entity_poly.pdbx_strand_id
1 'polypeptide(L)'
;MEAYMTVILLGIFFSIFHWQASLCVSISYLGIFYWKQLHIIIKTLPRDLRCLYRVRKMVNRTLHCKYKNTSVVDAFYSQLKKNPRNPCYYFEDQIWTYKDVEDYSNEVSNVFNDAGYSKDDVVAVLIGNCPEYVCTWLGLAKLGVVS
;
A
#
# COMPACT_ATOMS: atom_id res chain seq x y z
N MET A 1 -26.99 -31.23 60.44
CA MET A 1 -26.63 -30.11 59.54
C MET A 1 -25.26 -30.31 58.89
N GLU A 2 -24.24 -30.74 59.62
CA GLU A 2 -22.89 -30.94 59.06
C GLU A 2 -22.84 -31.93 57.88
N ALA A 3 -23.49 -33.09 58.00
CA ALA A 3 -23.55 -34.09 56.92
C ALA A 3 -24.27 -33.60 55.64
N TYR A 4 -25.18 -32.64 55.77
CA TYR A 4 -25.88 -32.05 54.61
C TYR A 4 -24.99 -31.04 53.89
N MET A 5 -24.24 -30.23 54.66
CA MET A 5 -23.29 -29.25 54.12
C MET A 5 -22.11 -29.92 53.41
N THR A 6 -21.60 -31.04 53.93
CA THR A 6 -20.51 -31.79 53.28
C THR A 6 -20.92 -32.38 51.93
N VAL A 7 -22.15 -32.89 51.82
CA VAL A 7 -22.70 -33.45 50.57
C VAL A 7 -22.86 -32.35 49.51
N ILE A 8 -23.33 -31.16 49.88
CA ILE A 8 -23.45 -30.01 48.96
C ILE A 8 -22.07 -29.55 48.48
N LEU A 9 -21.10 -29.41 49.39
CA LEU A 9 -19.74 -28.98 49.05
C LEU A 9 -19.06 -29.97 48.10
N LEU A 10 -19.23 -31.27 48.31
CA LEU A 10 -18.75 -32.31 47.40
C LEU A 10 -19.41 -32.20 46.02
N GLY A 11 -20.73 -32.00 45.97
CA GLY A 11 -21.45 -31.82 44.69
C GLY A 11 -20.96 -30.62 43.88
N ILE A 12 -20.73 -29.48 44.54
CA ILE A 12 -20.18 -28.27 43.91
C ILE A 12 -18.75 -28.53 43.40
N PHE A 13 -17.92 -29.20 44.20
CA PHE A 13 -16.56 -29.55 43.82
C PHE A 13 -16.52 -30.44 42.57
N PHE A 14 -17.33 -31.50 42.53
CA PHE A 14 -17.44 -32.37 41.36
C PHE A 14 -17.95 -31.62 40.13
N SER A 15 -18.94 -30.73 40.29
CA SER A 15 -19.48 -29.94 39.16
C SER A 15 -18.42 -28.99 38.58
N ILE A 16 -17.63 -28.33 39.43
CA ILE A 16 -16.54 -27.43 39.00
C ILE A 16 -15.46 -28.25 38.28
N PHE A 17 -15.08 -29.40 38.83
CA PHE A 17 -14.07 -30.28 38.26
C PHE A 17 -14.46 -30.83 36.89
N HIS A 18 -15.71 -31.26 36.71
CA HIS A 18 -16.22 -31.75 35.43
C HIS A 18 -16.23 -30.66 34.34
N TRP A 19 -16.63 -29.43 34.69
CA TRP A 19 -16.61 -28.31 33.74
C TRP A 19 -15.18 -27.97 33.30
N GLN A 20 -14.24 -27.95 34.24
CA GLN A 20 -12.82 -27.73 33.94
C GLN A 20 -12.25 -28.81 33.01
N ALA A 21 -12.57 -30.09 33.27
CA ALA A 21 -12.13 -31.19 32.42
C ALA A 21 -12.70 -31.11 30.99
N SER A 22 -13.99 -30.76 30.85
CA SER A 22 -14.65 -30.59 29.55
C SER A 22 -14.02 -29.45 28.73
N LEU A 23 -13.69 -28.32 29.38
CA LEU A 23 -12.97 -27.22 28.75
C LEU A 23 -11.59 -27.65 28.25
N CYS A 24 -10.83 -28.38 29.07
CA CYS A 24 -9.50 -28.87 28.67
C CYS A 24 -9.58 -29.78 27.43
N VAL A 25 -10.51 -30.73 27.39
CA VAL A 25 -10.70 -31.62 26.23
C VAL A 25 -11.10 -30.84 24.99
N SER A 26 -12.01 -29.87 25.14
CA SER A 26 -12.46 -29.02 24.05
C SER A 26 -11.31 -28.18 23.48
N ILE A 27 -10.47 -27.59 24.33
CA ILE A 27 -9.28 -26.82 23.93
C ILE A 27 -8.27 -27.71 23.20
N SER A 28 -8.00 -28.92 23.72
CA SER A 28 -7.10 -29.88 23.06
C SER A 28 -7.62 -30.31 21.69
N TYR A 29 -8.93 -30.57 21.58
CA TYR A 29 -9.57 -30.92 20.31
C TYR A 29 -9.48 -29.77 19.29
N LEU A 30 -9.80 -28.54 19.71
CA LEU A 30 -9.66 -27.35 18.86
C LEU A 30 -8.21 -27.13 18.44
N GLY A 31 -7.26 -27.31 19.36
CA GLY A 31 -5.84 -27.28 19.04
C GLY A 31 -5.53 -28.24 17.89
N ILE A 32 -5.80 -29.54 18.07
CA ILE A 32 -5.54 -30.60 17.08
C ILE A 32 -6.21 -30.30 15.73
N PHE A 33 -7.48 -29.89 15.76
CA PHE A 33 -8.26 -29.59 14.56
C PHE A 33 -7.73 -28.37 13.79
N TYR A 34 -7.30 -27.33 14.50
CA TYR A 34 -6.81 -26.07 13.91
C TYR A 34 -5.27 -25.97 13.79
N TRP A 35 -4.51 -26.98 14.22
CA TRP A 35 -3.03 -26.97 14.21
C TRP A 35 -2.46 -26.68 12.80
N LYS A 36 -3.09 -27.23 11.75
CA LYS A 36 -2.67 -27.00 10.36
C LYS A 36 -2.92 -25.54 9.94
N GLN A 37 -4.08 -24.98 10.27
CA GLN A 37 -4.44 -23.59 9.97
C GLN A 37 -3.52 -22.62 10.73
N LEU A 38 -3.26 -22.87 12.02
CA LEU A 38 -2.34 -22.07 12.82
C LEU A 38 -0.92 -22.10 12.26
N HIS A 39 -0.43 -23.28 11.86
CA HIS A 39 0.89 -23.40 11.24
C HIS A 39 0.99 -22.60 9.93
N ILE A 40 -0.04 -22.65 9.07
CA ILE A 40 -0.08 -21.86 7.83
C ILE A 40 -0.07 -20.37 8.16
N ILE A 41 -0.93 -19.92 9.08
CA ILE A 41 -1.02 -18.51 9.49
C ILE A 41 0.33 -18.03 10.01
N ILE A 42 0.95 -18.74 10.95
CA ILE A 42 2.25 -18.35 11.53
C ILE A 42 3.32 -18.26 10.44
N LYS A 43 3.30 -19.17 9.45
CA LYS A 43 4.26 -19.18 8.35
C LYS A 43 4.02 -18.05 7.34
N THR A 44 2.77 -17.64 7.08
CA THR A 44 2.44 -16.56 6.13
C THR A 44 2.43 -15.17 6.76
N LEU A 45 2.17 -15.07 8.06
CA LEU A 45 2.07 -13.82 8.82
C LEU A 45 3.25 -12.86 8.62
N PRO A 46 4.54 -13.27 8.61
CA PRO A 46 5.63 -12.32 8.42
C PRO A 46 5.60 -11.64 7.04
N ARG A 47 5.15 -12.34 5.98
CA ARG A 47 4.97 -11.74 4.66
C ARG A 47 3.81 -10.74 4.67
N ASP A 48 2.71 -11.11 5.30
CA ASP A 48 1.48 -10.31 5.30
C ASP A 48 1.66 -9.05 6.17
N LEU A 49 2.35 -9.14 7.31
CA LEU A 49 2.73 -7.99 8.13
C LEU A 49 3.66 -7.02 7.37
N ARG A 50 4.63 -7.54 6.60
CA ARG A 50 5.46 -6.69 5.72
C ARG A 50 4.64 -5.98 4.66
N CYS A 51 3.68 -6.69 4.04
CA CYS A 51 2.75 -6.11 3.08
C CYS A 51 1.92 -4.99 3.74
N LEU A 52 1.29 -5.28 4.87
CA LEU A 52 0.48 -4.33 5.64
C LEU A 52 1.27 -3.09 6.04
N TYR A 53 2.49 -3.27 6.54
CA TYR A 53 3.37 -2.16 6.89
C TYR A 53 3.70 -1.28 5.67
N ARG A 54 4.04 -1.89 4.52
CA ARG A 54 4.35 -1.16 3.28
C ARG A 54 3.14 -0.40 2.75
N VAL A 55 1.97 -1.03 2.74
CA VAL A 55 0.70 -0.41 2.33
C VAL A 55 0.36 0.75 3.27
N ARG A 56 0.43 0.56 4.59
CA ARG A 56 0.20 1.61 5.59
C ARG A 56 1.14 2.80 5.36
N LYS A 57 2.42 2.54 5.10
CA LYS A 57 3.43 3.58 4.80
C LYS A 57 3.11 4.31 3.50
N MET A 58 2.70 3.61 2.45
CA MET A 58 2.29 4.19 1.17
C MET A 58 1.05 5.08 1.35
N VAL A 59 0.00 4.57 2.00
CA VAL A 59 -1.23 5.32 2.29
C VAL A 59 -0.94 6.59 3.08
N ASN A 60 -0.11 6.51 4.13
CA ASN A 60 0.26 7.70 4.91
C ASN A 60 0.98 8.75 4.05
N ARG A 61 1.85 8.33 3.11
CA ARG A 61 2.49 9.25 2.17
C ARG A 61 1.49 9.89 1.22
N THR A 62 0.57 9.10 0.65
CA THR A 62 -0.48 9.62 -0.23
C THR A 62 -1.41 10.61 0.50
N LEU A 63 -1.80 10.29 1.73
CA LEU A 63 -2.61 11.19 2.57
C LEU A 63 -1.86 12.49 2.89
N HIS A 64 -0.55 12.41 3.15
CA HIS A 64 0.29 13.58 3.39
C HIS A 64 0.41 14.48 2.15
N CYS A 65 0.58 13.89 0.96
CA CYS A 65 0.58 14.62 -0.30
C CYS A 65 -0.78 15.28 -0.57
N LYS A 66 -1.89 14.57 -0.31
CA LYS A 66 -3.24 15.12 -0.42
C LYS A 66 -3.46 16.29 0.53
N TYR A 67 -3.05 16.16 1.79
CA TYR A 67 -3.14 17.23 2.79
C TYR A 67 -2.36 18.48 2.37
N LYS A 68 -1.21 18.30 1.73
CA LYS A 68 -0.37 19.40 1.22
C LYS A 68 -0.76 19.90 -0.16
N ASN A 69 -1.83 19.39 -0.78
CA ASN A 69 -2.21 19.65 -2.17
C ASN A 69 -1.02 19.49 -3.15
N THR A 70 -0.14 18.52 -2.89
CA THR A 70 1.03 18.24 -3.73
C THR A 70 0.59 17.54 -5.00
N SER A 71 0.82 18.15 -6.16
CA SER A 71 0.57 17.54 -7.46
C SER A 71 1.62 16.47 -7.80
N VAL A 72 1.37 15.67 -8.83
CA VAL A 72 2.38 14.72 -9.32
C VAL A 72 3.61 15.46 -9.87
N VAL A 73 3.39 16.62 -10.49
CA VAL A 73 4.45 17.51 -10.97
C VAL A 73 5.34 17.98 -9.80
N ASP A 74 4.74 18.39 -8.68
CA ASP A 74 5.50 18.79 -7.47
C ASP A 74 6.31 17.64 -6.87
N ALA A 75 5.71 16.45 -6.84
CA ALA A 75 6.38 15.25 -6.35
C ALA A 75 7.56 14.87 -7.24
N PHE A 76 7.41 14.98 -8.57
CA PHE A 76 8.48 14.79 -9.54
C PHE A 76 9.59 15.83 -9.36
N TYR A 77 9.26 17.12 -9.30
CA TYR A 77 10.23 18.20 -9.06
C TYR A 77 11.01 18.02 -7.76
N SER A 78 10.35 17.51 -6.71
CA SER A 78 11.00 17.19 -5.44
C SER A 78 12.08 16.11 -5.56
N GLN A 79 11.93 15.18 -6.51
CA GLN A 79 12.92 14.14 -6.80
C GLN A 79 13.99 14.63 -7.77
N LEU A 80 13.60 15.35 -8.82
CA LEU A 80 14.51 16.00 -9.76
C LEU A 80 15.53 16.88 -9.03
N LYS A 81 15.08 17.71 -8.08
CA LYS A 81 15.97 18.59 -7.30
C LYS A 81 16.98 17.83 -6.45
N LYS A 82 16.62 16.64 -5.96
CA LYS A 82 17.52 15.83 -5.12
C LYS A 82 18.57 15.12 -5.95
N ASN A 83 18.13 14.48 -7.04
CA ASN A 83 18.97 13.56 -7.79
C ASN A 83 18.71 13.68 -9.31
N PRO A 84 19.13 14.80 -9.95
CA PRO A 84 18.77 15.07 -11.35
C PRO A 84 19.38 14.07 -12.34
N ARG A 85 20.57 13.54 -12.05
CA ARG A 85 21.29 12.60 -12.91
C ARG A 85 20.98 11.12 -12.61
N ASN A 86 20.14 10.84 -11.63
CA ASN A 86 19.79 9.45 -11.34
C ASN A 86 18.88 8.91 -12.45
N PRO A 87 19.00 7.61 -12.77
CA PRO A 87 18.05 6.93 -13.64
C PRO A 87 16.61 7.12 -13.14
N CYS A 88 15.75 7.60 -14.02
CA CYS A 88 14.31 7.71 -13.84
C CYS A 88 13.60 6.54 -14.53
N TYR A 89 13.95 6.26 -15.79
CA TYR A 89 13.44 5.11 -16.56
C TYR A 89 14.58 4.31 -17.17
N TYR A 90 14.36 3.00 -17.24
CA TYR A 90 15.12 2.08 -18.06
C TYR A 90 14.19 1.64 -19.19
N PHE A 91 14.57 1.91 -20.43
CA PHE A 91 13.78 1.57 -21.59
C PHE A 91 14.69 1.01 -22.68
N GLU A 92 14.52 -0.28 -22.97
CA GLU A 92 15.41 -1.01 -23.87
C GLU A 92 16.88 -0.82 -23.46
N ASP A 93 17.74 -0.38 -24.38
CA ASP A 93 19.15 -0.10 -24.14
C ASP A 93 19.42 1.34 -23.68
N GLN A 94 18.37 2.11 -23.37
CA GLN A 94 18.46 3.50 -22.96
C GLN A 94 18.12 3.70 -21.48
N ILE A 95 18.82 4.66 -20.89
CA ILE A 95 18.58 5.12 -19.52
C ILE A 95 18.20 6.59 -19.58
N TRP A 96 17.00 6.90 -19.13
CA TRP A 96 16.51 8.27 -19.03
C TRP A 96 16.71 8.76 -17.60
N THR A 97 17.44 9.84 -17.42
CA THR A 97 17.61 10.47 -16.11
C THR A 97 16.40 11.36 -15.77
N TYR A 98 16.28 11.76 -14.51
CA TYR A 98 15.25 12.74 -14.13
C TYR A 98 15.39 14.05 -14.93
N LYS A 99 16.61 14.47 -15.25
CA LYS A 99 16.86 15.66 -16.06
C LYS A 99 16.37 15.50 -17.50
N ASP A 100 16.61 14.35 -18.12
CA ASP A 100 16.15 14.08 -19.50
C ASP A 100 14.62 14.10 -19.58
N VAL A 101 13.95 13.49 -18.60
CA VAL A 101 12.49 13.51 -18.48
C VAL A 101 11.95 14.92 -18.27
N GLU A 102 12.64 15.72 -17.45
CA GLU A 102 12.26 17.13 -17.22
C GLU A 102 12.38 17.96 -18.50
N ASP A 103 13.48 17.80 -19.24
CA ASP A 103 13.75 18.56 -20.45
C ASP A 103 12.72 18.22 -21.54
N TYR A 104 12.51 16.93 -21.80
CA TYR A 104 11.52 16.49 -22.78
C TYR A 104 10.09 16.92 -22.38
N SER A 105 9.71 16.75 -21.11
CA SER A 105 8.37 17.17 -20.67
C SER A 105 8.17 18.70 -20.70
N ASN A 106 9.23 19.49 -20.52
CA ASN A 106 9.17 20.94 -20.72
C ASN A 106 8.99 21.31 -22.19
N GLU A 107 9.67 20.62 -23.10
CA GLU A 107 9.46 20.81 -24.55
C GLU A 107 8.00 20.54 -24.94
N VAL A 108 7.43 19.42 -24.46
CA VAL A 108 6.01 19.12 -24.67
C VAL A 108 5.13 20.23 -24.08
N SER A 109 5.38 20.65 -22.84
CA SER A 109 4.61 21.71 -22.18
C SER A 109 4.63 23.01 -22.99
N ASN A 110 5.78 23.39 -23.55
CA ASN A 110 5.90 24.60 -24.37
C ASN A 110 5.11 24.46 -25.68
N VAL A 111 5.21 23.33 -26.37
CA VAL A 111 4.46 23.08 -27.61
C VAL A 111 2.95 23.18 -27.41
N PHE A 112 2.43 22.57 -26.34
CA PHE A 112 0.99 22.63 -26.05
C PHE A 112 0.54 24.00 -25.53
N ASN A 113 1.38 24.68 -24.75
CA ASN A 113 1.09 26.06 -24.33
C ASN A 113 1.02 27.02 -25.53
N ASP A 114 1.95 26.90 -26.48
CA ASP A 114 1.97 27.72 -27.70
C ASP A 114 0.81 27.41 -28.64
N ALA A 115 0.29 26.18 -28.61
CA ALA A 115 -0.93 25.79 -29.29
C ALA A 115 -2.22 26.28 -28.59
N GLY A 116 -2.11 26.94 -27.43
CA GLY A 116 -3.23 27.56 -26.71
C GLY A 116 -3.95 26.65 -25.73
N TYR A 117 -3.38 25.50 -25.37
CA TYR A 117 -3.96 24.63 -24.34
C TYR A 117 -3.74 25.21 -22.94
N SER A 118 -4.73 25.03 -22.10
CA SER A 118 -4.82 25.64 -20.79
C SER A 118 -5.37 24.66 -19.75
N LYS A 119 -5.44 25.14 -18.51
CA LYS A 119 -5.95 24.36 -17.40
C LYS A 119 -7.39 23.90 -17.68
N ASP A 120 -7.69 22.64 -17.30
CA ASP A 120 -8.99 21.98 -17.44
C ASP A 120 -9.36 21.56 -18.88
N ASP A 121 -8.49 21.84 -19.87
CA ASP A 121 -8.61 21.24 -21.21
C ASP A 121 -8.34 19.73 -21.14
N VAL A 122 -8.92 18.98 -22.08
CA VAL A 122 -8.80 17.52 -22.15
C VAL A 122 -8.06 17.09 -23.42
N VAL A 123 -6.97 16.36 -23.26
CA VAL A 123 -6.15 15.86 -24.39
C VAL A 123 -5.99 14.35 -24.28
N ALA A 124 -6.43 13.62 -25.30
CA ALA A 124 -6.21 12.19 -25.39
C ALA A 124 -4.77 11.88 -25.84
N VAL A 125 -4.03 11.12 -25.04
CA VAL A 125 -2.67 10.67 -25.37
C VAL A 125 -2.71 9.22 -25.83
N LEU A 126 -2.39 8.97 -27.11
CA LEU A 126 -2.30 7.63 -27.69
C LEU A 126 -0.87 7.35 -28.15
N ILE A 127 -0.06 6.80 -27.24
CA ILE A 127 1.34 6.44 -27.48
C ILE A 127 1.56 5.03 -26.90
N GLY A 128 2.49 4.27 -27.47
CA GLY A 128 2.89 2.96 -26.95
C GLY A 128 3.60 3.05 -25.58
N ASN A 129 4.02 1.90 -25.06
CA ASN A 129 4.82 1.86 -23.84
C ASN A 129 6.26 2.34 -24.10
N CYS A 130 6.49 3.64 -23.96
CA CYS A 130 7.80 4.26 -24.12
C CYS A 130 7.94 5.48 -23.16
N PRO A 131 9.17 5.96 -22.87
CA PRO A 131 9.40 7.09 -21.96
C PRO A 131 8.68 8.37 -22.38
N GLU A 132 8.52 8.59 -23.69
CA GLU A 132 7.84 9.72 -24.29
C GLU A 132 6.37 9.80 -23.88
N TYR A 133 5.70 8.66 -23.65
CA TYR A 133 4.34 8.66 -23.10
C TYR A 133 4.29 9.39 -21.76
N VAL A 134 5.20 9.02 -20.85
CA VAL A 134 5.21 9.62 -19.50
C VAL A 134 5.66 11.07 -19.55
N CYS A 135 6.63 11.41 -20.41
CA CYS A 135 7.07 12.79 -20.58
C CYS A 135 5.97 13.67 -21.19
N THR A 136 5.18 13.12 -22.12
CA THR A 136 4.03 13.81 -22.73
C THR A 136 2.96 14.09 -21.68
N TRP A 137 2.57 13.06 -20.93
CA TRP A 137 1.62 13.18 -19.82
C TRP A 137 2.09 14.19 -18.76
N LEU A 138 3.38 14.15 -18.39
CA LEU A 138 3.95 15.08 -17.41
C LEU A 138 3.99 16.52 -17.94
N GLY A 139 4.29 16.71 -19.24
CA GLY A 139 4.25 18.01 -19.90
C GLY A 139 2.85 18.63 -19.90
N LEU A 140 1.82 17.85 -20.24
CA LEU A 140 0.43 18.27 -20.15
C LEU A 140 0.01 18.59 -18.70
N ALA A 141 0.43 17.75 -17.75
CA ALA A 141 0.16 17.96 -16.33
C ALA A 141 0.77 19.27 -15.78
N LYS A 142 1.92 19.73 -16.33
CA LYS A 142 2.53 21.03 -15.97
C LYS A 142 1.64 22.22 -16.35
N LEU A 143 0.87 22.11 -17.44
CA LEU A 143 -0.10 23.12 -17.86
C LEU A 143 -1.43 23.03 -17.10
N GLY A 144 -1.65 21.96 -16.34
CA GLY A 144 -2.94 21.67 -15.72
C GLY A 144 -3.98 21.11 -16.69
N VAL A 145 -3.54 20.63 -17.87
CA VAL A 145 -4.36 19.88 -18.81
C VAL A 145 -4.66 18.50 -18.24
N VAL A 146 -5.90 18.04 -18.41
CA VAL A 146 -6.33 16.70 -18.02
C VAL A 146 -6.09 15.76 -19.21
N SER A 147 -5.40 14.65 -18.96
CA SER A 147 -5.10 13.61 -19.96
C SER A 147 -5.53 12.24 -19.48
#